data_AF-A0A843S0Y6-F1
#
_entry.id   AF-A0A843S0Y6-F1
#
_cell.length_a   1.000
_cell.length_b   1.000
_cell.length_c   1.000
_cell.angle_alpha   90.00
_cell.angle_beta   90.00
_cell.angle_gamma   90.00
#
_symmetry.space_group_name_H-M   'P 1'
#
loop_
_entity.id
_entity.type
_entity.pdbx_description
1 polymer ?
#
loop_
_entity_poly.entity_id
_entity_poly.type
_entity_poly.pdbx_seq_one_letter_code
_entity_poly.pdbx_strand_id
1 'polypeptide(L)'
;MFRRSVSIRPSTLRQAQGRPEQRRGTTGLRATLTLRQAQGHPERSRGVRSSKGRFVAVLGILLGGMIAQPSAQGFDFPFYFVEQAKLTASGGAALDHFGSSVAIDGSTVVVGALFADVGGTTNQDAAYVLTRVGDTWTQTAQLTASGGAAGDLFGRSVAINGNTAVVGAPYADVDGNSGQGAAYVFTEAGGNWIQTAQLTASNGSGGD
;
A
#
# COMPACT_ATOMS: atom_id res chain seq x y z
N MET A 1 58.87 43.39 26.50
CA MET A 1 59.42 42.47 25.48
C MET A 1 58.57 42.63 24.22
N PHE A 2 59.24 42.82 23.07
CA PHE A 2 58.76 42.95 21.69
C PHE A 2 57.69 44.00 21.31
N ARG A 3 58.20 45.01 20.56
CA ARG A 3 57.51 46.00 19.72
C ARG A 3 57.20 45.41 18.33
N ARG A 4 56.43 46.20 17.55
CA ARG A 4 56.41 46.39 16.06
C ARG A 4 55.18 45.80 15.38
N SER A 5 54.47 46.44 14.45
CA SER A 5 54.57 47.73 13.72
C SER A 5 53.21 47.93 12.99
N VAL A 6 52.57 49.12 12.93
CA VAL A 6 52.72 50.22 11.93
C VAL A 6 52.40 49.72 10.49
N SER A 7 51.55 50.27 9.60
CA SER A 7 50.77 51.52 9.48
C SER A 7 50.00 51.54 8.12
N ILE A 8 48.72 52.00 8.11
CA ILE A 8 48.08 53.09 7.28
C ILE A 8 48.62 53.25 5.81
N ARG A 9 47.89 53.34 4.66
CA ARG A 9 46.53 53.77 4.22
C ARG A 9 46.30 53.45 2.69
N PRO A 10 45.24 53.92 1.98
CA PRO A 10 44.52 53.18 0.93
C PRO A 10 44.93 53.54 -0.52
N SER A 11 44.42 52.78 -1.49
CA SER A 11 44.43 53.15 -2.90
C SER A 11 43.05 52.98 -3.53
N THR A 12 42.59 54.06 -4.17
CA THR A 12 41.36 54.18 -4.99
C THR A 12 41.59 53.71 -6.42
N LEU A 13 40.61 53.06 -7.06
CA LEU A 13 40.37 53.02 -8.53
C LEU A 13 38.92 52.55 -8.74
N ARG A 14 37.97 53.46 -9.04
CA ARG A 14 37.52 53.97 -10.37
C ARG A 14 36.31 53.18 -10.92
N GLN A 15 35.25 53.94 -11.20
CA GLN A 15 33.90 53.56 -11.66
C GLN A 15 33.88 52.80 -12.99
N ALA A 16 32.83 51.96 -13.19
CA ALA A 16 32.07 51.91 -14.46
C ALA A 16 30.71 51.19 -14.25
N GLN A 17 29.64 51.80 -14.77
CA GLN A 17 28.25 51.31 -14.84
C GLN A 17 28.07 50.13 -15.82
N GLY A 18 27.05 49.29 -15.57
CA GLY A 18 26.46 48.40 -16.60
C GLY A 18 25.46 47.36 -16.07
N ARG A 19 24.15 47.56 -16.33
CA ARG A 19 23.15 46.47 -16.58
C ARG A 19 23.28 46.08 -18.08
N PRO A 20 22.91 44.88 -18.61
CA PRO A 20 21.71 44.06 -18.29
C PRO A 20 21.88 42.51 -18.39
N GLU A 21 20.74 41.79 -18.25
CA GLU A 21 20.45 40.35 -18.40
C GLU A 21 21.25 39.54 -19.45
N GLN A 22 21.46 38.21 -19.23
CA GLN A 22 21.32 37.16 -20.27
C GLN A 22 21.22 35.69 -19.73
N ARG A 23 20.07 35.07 -20.07
CA ARG A 23 19.82 33.75 -20.74
C ARG A 23 20.34 32.40 -20.19
N ARG A 24 19.36 31.48 -20.05
CA ARG A 24 19.46 30.02 -19.90
C ARG A 24 20.19 29.33 -21.08
N GLY A 25 20.89 28.23 -20.77
CA GLY A 25 21.23 27.17 -21.72
C GLY A 25 21.64 25.89 -20.98
N THR A 26 20.77 24.88 -20.96
CA THR A 26 21.09 23.51 -20.54
C THR A 26 21.17 22.62 -21.77
N THR A 27 22.36 22.08 -22.02
CA THR A 27 22.69 21.11 -23.06
C THR A 27 22.37 19.71 -22.57
N GLY A 28 21.60 18.92 -23.33
CA GLY A 28 21.32 17.52 -23.02
C GLY A 28 21.21 16.68 -24.29
N LEU A 29 22.11 15.72 -24.45
CA LEU A 29 22.23 14.81 -25.60
C LEU A 29 20.97 13.94 -25.79
N ARG A 30 20.61 13.64 -27.05
CA ARG A 30 19.56 12.67 -27.41
C ARG A 30 20.19 11.42 -28.03
N ALA A 31 19.78 10.25 -27.57
CA ALA A 31 20.04 8.96 -28.22
C ALA A 31 18.72 8.43 -28.82
N THR A 32 18.77 7.97 -30.08
CA THR A 32 17.62 7.44 -30.83
C THR A 32 17.68 5.92 -30.86
N LEU A 33 16.59 5.23 -30.51
CA LEU A 33 16.46 3.78 -30.65
C LEU A 33 15.28 3.45 -31.57
N THR A 34 15.52 2.68 -32.64
CA THR A 34 14.52 2.31 -33.65
C THR A 34 14.12 0.84 -33.50
N LEU A 35 12.84 0.54 -33.29
CA LEU A 35 12.30 -0.83 -33.28
C LEU A 35 11.58 -1.15 -34.59
N ARG A 36 12.02 -2.22 -35.27
CA ARG A 36 11.36 -2.84 -36.43
C ARG A 36 10.31 -3.85 -35.96
N GLN A 37 9.07 -3.76 -36.46
CA GLN A 37 8.10 -4.86 -36.36
C GLN A 37 8.10 -5.71 -37.64
N ALA A 38 8.04 -7.03 -37.45
CA ALA A 38 7.82 -8.03 -38.48
C ALA A 38 6.31 -8.26 -38.69
N GLN A 39 5.87 -8.29 -39.95
CA GLN A 39 4.47 -8.56 -40.33
C GLN A 39 4.25 -10.05 -40.60
N GLY A 40 3.16 -10.61 -40.08
CA GLY A 40 2.61 -11.92 -40.47
C GLY A 40 1.32 -11.75 -41.30
N HIS A 41 1.16 -12.59 -42.32
CA HIS A 41 0.12 -12.58 -43.37
C HIS A 41 -1.32 -12.88 -42.89
N PRO A 42 -2.38 -12.45 -43.63
CA PRO A 42 -3.78 -12.71 -43.26
C PRO A 42 -4.45 -13.85 -44.05
N GLU A 43 -5.25 -14.68 -43.37
CA GLU A 43 -6.31 -15.50 -43.98
C GLU A 43 -7.71 -15.15 -43.42
N ARG A 44 -8.73 -15.41 -44.24
CA ARG A 44 -10.12 -14.93 -44.13
C ARG A 44 -11.01 -15.89 -43.32
N SER A 45 -11.96 -15.35 -42.53
CA SER A 45 -13.43 -15.55 -42.71
C SER A 45 -14.29 -15.25 -41.46
N ARG A 46 -15.42 -14.55 -41.73
CA ARG A 46 -16.75 -14.53 -41.08
C ARG A 46 -16.90 -14.47 -39.54
N GLY A 47 -17.26 -13.28 -39.06
CA GLY A 47 -18.47 -12.99 -38.29
C GLY A 47 -18.70 -13.66 -36.92
N VAL A 48 -18.24 -13.01 -35.84
CA VAL A 48 -18.91 -12.98 -34.52
C VAL A 48 -18.62 -11.59 -33.91
N ARG A 49 -19.67 -10.87 -33.49
CA ARG A 49 -19.50 -9.67 -32.64
C ARG A 49 -19.01 -10.14 -31.27
N SER A 50 -17.73 -9.93 -30.99
CA SER A 50 -17.15 -10.04 -29.66
C SER A 50 -16.44 -8.72 -29.36
N SER A 51 -16.92 -7.99 -28.36
CA SER A 51 -16.29 -6.80 -27.83
C SER A 51 -14.95 -7.18 -27.20
N LYS A 52 -13.90 -7.23 -28.02
CA LYS A 52 -12.53 -7.28 -27.51
C LYS A 52 -12.25 -5.92 -26.88
N GLY A 53 -12.38 -5.85 -25.56
CA GLY A 53 -11.88 -4.76 -24.74
C GLY A 53 -10.43 -4.49 -25.14
N ARG A 54 -10.15 -3.26 -25.58
CA ARG A 54 -8.80 -2.83 -25.89
C ARG A 54 -8.12 -2.57 -24.55
N PHE A 55 -7.34 -3.54 -24.08
CA PHE A 55 -6.34 -3.29 -23.05
C PHE A 55 -5.28 -2.37 -23.67
N VAL A 56 -5.25 -1.10 -23.25
CA VAL A 56 -4.12 -0.21 -23.53
C VAL A 56 -3.30 -0.15 -22.25
N ALA A 57 -2.16 -0.83 -22.26
CA ALA A 57 -1.14 -0.68 -21.24
C ALA A 57 -0.47 0.69 -21.44
N VAL A 58 -0.65 1.60 -20.48
CA VAL A 58 0.17 2.81 -20.39
C VAL A 58 1.21 2.56 -19.29
N LEU A 59 2.42 2.23 -19.71
CA LEU A 59 3.59 2.19 -18.84
C LEU A 59 4.05 3.63 -18.63
N GLY A 60 3.65 4.25 -17.52
CA GLY A 60 4.10 5.59 -17.14
C GLY A 60 5.24 5.52 -16.12
N ILE A 61 6.46 5.85 -16.57
CA ILE A 61 7.60 6.16 -15.69
C ILE A 61 7.46 7.63 -15.26
N LEU A 62 7.42 7.88 -13.94
CA LEU A 62 7.42 9.22 -13.35
C LEU A 62 8.78 9.90 -13.52
N LEU A 63 8.82 11.10 -14.11
CA LEU A 63 9.64 12.21 -13.61
C LEU A 63 8.94 13.52 -13.99
N GLY A 64 8.90 14.46 -13.03
CA GLY A 64 7.95 15.57 -13.00
C GLY A 64 7.99 16.53 -14.18
N GLY A 65 6.81 17.04 -14.53
CA GLY A 65 6.61 18.16 -15.45
C GLY A 65 5.35 18.02 -16.29
N MET A 66 4.30 18.78 -15.93
CA MET A 66 3.14 19.19 -16.74
C MET A 66 2.63 18.21 -17.81
N ILE A 67 1.46 17.63 -17.56
CA ILE A 67 0.66 16.99 -18.59
C ILE A 67 0.07 18.11 -19.47
N ALA A 68 0.60 18.31 -20.67
CA ALA A 68 -0.11 19.05 -21.71
C ALA A 68 -1.25 18.17 -22.25
N GLN A 69 -2.48 18.66 -22.17
CA GLN A 69 -3.68 17.96 -22.65
C GLN A 69 -3.66 17.82 -24.18
N PRO A 70 -4.03 16.65 -24.74
CA PRO A 70 -4.37 16.55 -26.15
C PRO A 70 -5.78 17.10 -26.37
N SER A 71 -5.89 18.25 -27.04
CA SER A 71 -7.18 18.78 -27.50
C SER A 71 -7.65 18.01 -28.73
N ALA A 72 -8.53 17.04 -28.54
CA ALA A 72 -9.41 16.54 -29.58
C ALA A 72 -10.78 16.25 -28.96
N GLN A 73 -11.79 16.88 -29.53
CA GLN A 73 -13.19 16.82 -29.13
C GLN A 73 -13.65 15.36 -28.93
N GLY A 74 -14.02 14.98 -27.70
CA GLY A 74 -14.64 13.68 -27.43
C GLY A 74 -14.40 13.18 -26.01
N PHE A 75 -15.31 13.54 -25.09
CA PHE A 75 -15.51 12.97 -23.75
C PHE A 75 -14.23 12.57 -23.00
N ASP A 76 -13.62 13.57 -22.37
CA ASP A 76 -12.63 13.39 -21.31
C ASP A 76 -13.35 12.73 -20.12
N PHE A 77 -13.04 11.46 -19.83
CA PHE A 77 -13.45 10.82 -18.58
C PHE A 77 -12.23 10.82 -17.65
N PRO A 78 -11.99 11.88 -16.85
CA PRO A 78 -10.77 12.03 -16.08
C PRO A 78 -10.81 11.19 -14.78
N PHE A 79 -11.16 9.92 -14.89
CA PHE A 79 -11.15 9.00 -13.76
C PHE A 79 -10.42 7.73 -14.18
N TYR A 80 -9.09 7.76 -14.00
CA TYR A 80 -8.27 6.55 -13.99
C TYR A 80 -7.94 6.22 -12.54
N PHE A 81 -8.11 4.95 -12.17
CA PHE A 81 -7.67 4.47 -10.87
C PHE A 81 -6.15 4.41 -10.88
N VAL A 82 -5.54 4.95 -9.83
CA VAL A 82 -4.11 4.83 -9.56
C VAL A 82 -3.95 4.04 -8.27
N GLU A 83 -2.98 3.13 -8.26
CA GLU A 83 -2.55 2.49 -7.03
C GLU A 83 -1.98 3.56 -6.09
N GLN A 84 -2.68 3.82 -4.98
CA GLN A 84 -2.23 4.80 -3.99
C GLN A 84 -1.11 4.22 -3.11
N ALA A 85 -1.24 2.96 -2.72
CA ALA A 85 -0.26 2.25 -1.90
C ALA A 85 -0.44 0.73 -2.02
N LYS A 86 0.67 0.00 -1.84
CA LYS A 86 0.68 -1.43 -1.58
C LYS A 86 0.91 -1.67 -0.09
N LEU A 87 -0.03 -2.37 0.55
CA LEU A 87 0.07 -2.73 1.96
C LEU A 87 0.72 -4.10 2.12
N THR A 88 1.59 -4.24 3.12
CA THR A 88 2.28 -5.49 3.45
C THR A 88 2.32 -5.67 4.96
N ALA A 89 2.19 -6.91 5.44
CA ALA A 89 2.46 -7.23 6.84
C ALA A 89 3.96 -7.08 7.16
N SER A 90 4.26 -6.54 8.33
CA SER A 90 5.60 -6.59 8.92
C SER A 90 5.96 -8.04 9.21
N GLY A 91 7.07 -8.52 8.67
CA GLY A 91 7.50 -9.91 8.87
C GLY A 91 6.72 -10.95 8.09
N GLY A 92 5.88 -10.54 7.12
CA GLY A 92 5.15 -11.49 6.28
C GLY A 92 6.09 -12.40 5.50
N ALA A 93 5.90 -13.71 5.65
CA ALA A 93 6.61 -14.74 4.91
C ALA A 93 5.80 -15.22 3.69
N ALA A 94 6.42 -16.10 2.90
CA ALA A 94 5.72 -16.72 1.79
C ALA A 94 4.63 -17.65 2.33
N LEU A 95 3.43 -17.57 1.76
CA LEU A 95 2.24 -18.37 2.11
C LEU A 95 1.45 -17.89 3.35
N ASP A 96 1.84 -16.79 4.00
CA ASP A 96 1.08 -16.16 5.10
C ASP A 96 -0.26 -15.50 4.67
N HIS A 97 -0.63 -15.68 3.40
CA HIS A 97 -1.90 -15.26 2.80
C HIS A 97 -2.44 -13.90 3.26
N PHE A 98 -1.53 -12.93 3.44
CA PHE A 98 -1.91 -11.56 3.75
C PHE A 98 -2.83 -11.02 2.66
N GLY A 99 -4.01 -10.52 3.07
CA GLY A 99 -5.07 -10.14 2.14
C GLY A 99 -6.14 -11.21 1.93
N SER A 100 -6.10 -12.30 2.70
CA SER A 100 -7.13 -13.36 2.69
C SER A 100 -8.54 -12.82 2.99
N SER A 101 -8.62 -11.77 3.80
CA SER A 101 -9.82 -10.97 4.03
C SER A 101 -9.41 -9.52 4.32
N VAL A 102 -10.28 -8.55 3.98
CA VAL A 102 -9.98 -7.12 4.15
C VAL A 102 -11.25 -6.39 4.56
N ALA A 103 -11.14 -5.53 5.57
CA ALA A 103 -12.16 -4.54 5.92
C ALA A 103 -11.49 -3.18 6.17
N ILE A 104 -12.19 -2.10 5.83
CA ILE A 104 -11.70 -0.73 5.97
C ILE A 104 -12.80 0.14 6.57
N ASP A 105 -12.44 0.98 7.53
CA ASP A 105 -13.26 2.08 8.01
C ASP A 105 -12.40 3.33 8.21
N GLY A 106 -12.78 4.42 7.55
CA GLY A 106 -12.00 5.65 7.51
C GLY A 106 -10.53 5.42 7.12
N SER A 107 -9.64 5.72 8.06
CA SER A 107 -8.18 5.59 7.92
C SER A 107 -7.62 4.27 8.45
N THR A 108 -8.46 3.31 8.82
CA THR A 108 -8.04 2.04 9.44
C THR A 108 -8.44 0.87 8.56
N VAL A 109 -7.49 -0.01 8.26
CA VAL A 109 -7.69 -1.25 7.52
C VAL A 109 -7.33 -2.42 8.43
N VAL A 110 -8.19 -3.44 8.45
CA VAL A 110 -7.91 -4.75 9.04
C VAL A 110 -7.73 -5.74 7.91
N VAL A 111 -6.61 -6.46 7.90
CA VAL A 111 -6.27 -7.45 6.87
C VAL A 111 -6.03 -8.80 7.52
N GLY A 112 -6.79 -9.81 7.13
CA GLY A 112 -6.54 -11.20 7.52
C GLY A 112 -5.32 -11.78 6.81
N ALA A 113 -4.56 -12.58 7.55
CA ALA A 113 -3.37 -13.28 7.09
C ALA A 113 -3.39 -14.71 7.64
N LEU A 114 -4.01 -15.60 6.86
CA LEU A 114 -4.04 -17.02 7.20
C LEU A 114 -2.63 -17.57 7.12
N PHE A 115 -2.24 -18.37 8.10
CA PHE A 115 -0.91 -18.96 8.20
C PHE A 115 0.21 -17.96 8.49
N ALA A 116 -0.12 -16.76 8.98
CA ALA A 116 0.91 -15.83 9.44
C ALA A 116 1.71 -16.41 10.62
N ASP A 117 3.03 -16.18 10.59
CA ASP A 117 3.90 -16.49 11.70
C ASP A 117 3.79 -15.41 12.78
N VAL A 118 3.59 -15.82 14.04
CA VAL A 118 3.43 -14.90 15.17
C VAL A 118 4.41 -15.24 16.26
N GLY A 119 5.31 -14.30 16.61
CA GLY A 119 6.21 -14.45 17.77
C GLY A 119 7.13 -15.67 17.70
N GLY A 120 7.41 -16.20 16.51
CA GLY A 120 8.18 -17.42 16.29
C GLY A 120 7.36 -18.71 16.19
N THR A 121 6.04 -18.64 16.39
CA THR A 121 5.12 -19.76 16.13
C THR A 121 4.66 -19.73 14.69
N THR A 122 4.91 -20.83 13.98
CA THR A 122 4.60 -20.94 12.55
C THR A 122 3.11 -21.14 12.30
N ASN A 123 2.57 -20.50 11.27
CA ASN A 123 1.18 -20.67 10.83
C ASN A 123 0.14 -20.43 11.93
N GLN A 124 0.41 -19.51 12.85
CA GLN A 124 -0.45 -19.22 14.00
C GLN A 124 -1.74 -18.47 13.62
N ASP A 125 -1.80 -17.97 12.37
CA ASP A 125 -2.85 -17.11 11.85
C ASP A 125 -2.87 -15.72 12.51
N ALA A 126 -3.20 -14.68 11.74
CA ALA A 126 -3.25 -13.32 12.28
C ALA A 126 -4.23 -12.43 11.51
N ALA A 127 -4.58 -11.30 12.12
CA ALA A 127 -5.12 -10.15 11.42
C ALA A 127 -4.25 -8.92 11.72
N TYR A 128 -3.92 -8.13 10.73
CA TYR A 128 -3.08 -6.95 10.87
C TYR A 128 -3.92 -5.69 10.76
N VAL A 129 -3.65 -4.73 11.64
CA VAL A 129 -4.27 -3.40 11.58
C VAL A 129 -3.27 -2.42 11.00
N LEU A 130 -3.69 -1.70 9.96
CA LEU A 130 -2.92 -0.62 9.35
C LEU A 130 -3.71 0.68 9.42
N THR A 131 -3.06 1.76 9.84
CA THR A 131 -3.65 3.10 9.89
C THR A 131 -2.97 4.04 8.91
N ARG A 132 -3.75 4.97 8.34
CA ARG A 132 -3.27 5.98 7.39
C ARG A 132 -3.16 7.36 8.04
N VAL A 133 -2.03 8.02 7.83
CA VAL A 133 -1.85 9.46 8.08
C VAL A 133 -1.34 10.12 6.80
N GLY A 134 -2.10 11.05 6.23
CA GLY A 134 -1.81 11.59 4.90
C GLY A 134 -1.89 10.48 3.85
N ASP A 135 -0.80 10.22 3.11
CA ASP A 135 -0.70 9.11 2.14
C ASP A 135 0.09 7.91 2.68
N THR A 136 0.53 7.97 3.93
CA THR A 136 1.37 6.93 4.54
C THR A 136 0.50 5.96 5.32
N TRP A 137 0.59 4.68 4.96
CA TRP A 137 0.02 3.57 5.72
C TRP A 137 1.08 2.97 6.64
N THR A 138 0.69 2.62 7.86
CA THR A 138 1.58 2.00 8.85
C THR A 138 0.82 0.90 9.58
N GLN A 139 1.42 -0.28 9.69
CA GLN A 139 0.89 -1.33 10.54
C GLN A 139 1.03 -0.91 12.01
N THR A 140 -0.08 -0.84 12.72
CA THR A 140 -0.15 -0.43 14.14
C THR A 140 -0.41 -1.59 15.07
N ALA A 141 -0.95 -2.72 14.58
CA ALA A 141 -1.14 -3.91 15.40
C ALA A 141 -1.06 -5.21 14.59
N GLN A 142 -0.69 -6.29 15.28
CA GLN A 142 -0.89 -7.69 14.89
C GLN A 142 -1.86 -8.29 15.91
N LEU A 143 -3.05 -8.64 15.46
CA LEU A 143 -4.11 -9.25 16.27
C LEU A 143 -3.99 -10.77 16.19
N THR A 144 -4.14 -11.41 17.33
CA THR A 144 -4.25 -12.86 17.47
C THR A 144 -5.38 -13.21 18.42
N ALA A 145 -5.98 -14.40 18.24
CA ALA A 145 -6.92 -14.93 19.19
C ALA A 145 -6.23 -15.32 20.50
N SER A 146 -6.80 -14.93 21.63
CA SER A 146 -6.43 -15.47 22.94
C SER A 146 -6.70 -16.98 22.95
N GLY A 147 -5.66 -17.76 23.23
CA GLY A 147 -5.73 -19.23 23.16
C GLY A 147 -5.77 -19.80 21.74
N GLY A 148 -5.62 -18.96 20.71
CA GLY A 148 -5.62 -19.42 19.32
C GLY A 148 -4.48 -20.40 19.05
N ALA A 149 -4.70 -21.30 18.11
CA ALA A 149 -3.75 -22.28 17.64
C ALA A 149 -3.62 -22.23 16.11
N ALA A 150 -2.51 -22.77 15.61
CA ALA A 150 -2.33 -22.95 14.18
C ALA A 150 -3.46 -23.83 13.60
N GLY A 151 -4.14 -23.32 12.58
CA GLY A 151 -5.24 -24.04 11.91
C GLY A 151 -6.65 -23.57 12.32
N ASP A 152 -6.78 -22.70 13.32
CA ASP A 152 -8.06 -22.07 13.69
C ASP A 152 -8.59 -21.17 12.56
N LEU A 153 -7.70 -20.75 11.64
CA LEU A 153 -7.93 -19.82 10.55
C LEU A 153 -8.41 -18.45 11.05
N PHE A 154 -7.79 -17.97 12.12
CA PHE A 154 -8.02 -16.62 12.61
C PHE A 154 -7.70 -15.59 11.50
N GLY A 155 -8.63 -14.67 11.22
CA GLY A 155 -8.49 -13.75 10.10
C GLY A 155 -9.14 -14.25 8.81
N ARG A 156 -9.82 -15.39 8.81
CA ARG A 156 -10.59 -15.87 7.65
C ARG A 156 -11.69 -14.90 7.24
N SER A 157 -12.26 -14.19 8.21
CA SER A 157 -13.16 -13.06 7.98
C SER A 157 -12.83 -11.94 8.94
N VAL A 158 -12.94 -10.70 8.47
CA VAL A 158 -12.70 -9.49 9.26
C VAL A 158 -13.79 -8.47 8.99
N ALA A 159 -14.17 -7.72 10.01
CA ALA A 159 -15.03 -6.55 9.93
C ALA A 159 -14.51 -5.46 10.87
N ILE A 160 -14.73 -4.20 10.53
CA ILE A 160 -14.38 -3.05 11.39
C ILE A 160 -15.47 -1.98 11.32
N ASN A 161 -15.76 -1.37 12.45
CA ASN A 161 -16.57 -0.17 12.57
C ASN A 161 -16.06 0.68 13.74
N GLY A 162 -15.62 1.90 13.44
CA GLY A 162 -14.95 2.79 14.39
C GLY A 162 -13.75 2.12 15.04
N ASN A 163 -13.79 2.05 16.37
CA ASN A 163 -12.74 1.45 17.20
C ASN A 163 -12.97 -0.04 17.47
N THR A 164 -13.96 -0.69 16.85
CA THR A 164 -14.27 -2.11 17.07
C THR A 164 -14.01 -2.91 15.80
N ALA A 165 -13.24 -3.99 15.93
CA ALA A 165 -13.00 -4.97 14.88
C ALA A 165 -13.47 -6.35 15.33
N VAL A 166 -14.00 -7.14 14.40
CA VAL A 166 -14.37 -8.54 14.63
C VAL A 166 -13.58 -9.41 13.68
N VAL A 167 -12.96 -10.46 14.21
CA VAL A 167 -12.15 -11.40 13.45
C VAL A 167 -12.67 -12.82 13.67
N GLY A 168 -13.03 -13.50 12.58
CA GLY A 168 -13.50 -14.88 12.63
C GLY A 168 -12.36 -15.89 12.61
N ALA A 169 -12.53 -16.96 13.36
CA ALA A 169 -11.70 -18.17 13.36
C ALA A 169 -12.64 -19.39 13.34
N PRO A 170 -13.03 -19.87 12.15
CA PRO A 170 -14.06 -20.90 12.01
C PRO A 170 -13.69 -22.25 12.61
N TYR A 171 -12.40 -22.52 12.85
CA TYR A 171 -11.94 -23.79 13.43
C TYR A 171 -11.35 -23.64 14.82
N ALA A 172 -11.61 -22.52 15.50
CA ALA A 172 -11.18 -22.34 16.87
C ALA A 172 -11.77 -23.42 17.79
N ASP A 173 -10.91 -24.01 18.61
CA ASP A 173 -11.31 -24.87 19.72
C ASP A 173 -11.86 -24.01 20.88
N VAL A 174 -13.04 -24.38 21.39
CA VAL A 174 -13.72 -23.60 22.44
C VAL A 174 -14.15 -24.53 23.57
N ASP A 175 -13.66 -24.28 24.78
CA ASP A 175 -14.02 -25.04 26.00
C ASP A 175 -13.93 -26.58 25.83
N GLY A 176 -12.99 -27.05 25.00
CA GLY A 176 -12.78 -28.47 24.68
C GLY A 176 -13.58 -29.01 23.49
N ASN A 177 -14.43 -28.19 22.86
CA ASN A 177 -15.09 -28.52 21.60
C ASN A 177 -14.18 -28.16 20.44
N SER A 178 -13.62 -29.18 19.78
CA SER A 178 -12.67 -28.94 18.72
C SER A 178 -13.35 -28.40 17.47
N GLY A 179 -12.82 -27.32 16.89
CA GLY A 179 -13.35 -26.72 15.67
C GLY A 179 -14.79 -26.23 15.80
N GLN A 180 -15.23 -25.80 16.99
CA GLN A 180 -16.56 -25.19 17.19
C GLN A 180 -16.67 -23.83 16.47
N GLY A 181 -15.53 -23.17 16.31
CA GLY A 181 -15.44 -21.86 15.70
C GLY A 181 -15.79 -20.73 16.68
N ALA A 182 -15.15 -19.60 16.47
CA ALA A 182 -15.36 -18.41 17.27
C ALA A 182 -15.19 -17.14 16.43
N ALA A 183 -15.77 -16.03 16.92
CA ALA A 183 -15.47 -14.69 16.46
C ALA A 183 -14.92 -13.86 17.63
N TYR A 184 -13.82 -13.16 17.41
CA TYR A 184 -13.12 -12.41 18.43
C TYR A 184 -13.34 -10.92 18.21
N VAL A 185 -13.75 -10.21 19.27
CA VAL A 185 -14.01 -8.78 19.22
C VAL A 185 -12.81 -8.04 19.80
N PHE A 186 -12.22 -7.15 19.00
CA PHE A 186 -11.14 -6.28 19.41
C PHE A 186 -11.63 -4.84 19.49
N THR A 187 -11.25 -4.14 20.56
CA THR A 187 -11.53 -2.71 20.73
C THR A 187 -10.21 -1.94 20.82
N GLU A 188 -10.10 -0.86 20.06
CA GLU A 188 -8.98 0.06 20.12
C GLU A 188 -9.15 1.03 21.29
N ALA A 189 -8.12 1.11 22.13
CA ALA A 189 -8.05 2.02 23.26
C ALA A 189 -6.62 2.56 23.42
N GLY A 190 -6.43 3.84 23.10
CA GLY A 190 -5.15 4.53 23.34
C GLY A 190 -4.00 4.02 22.47
N GLY A 191 -4.27 3.67 21.22
CA GLY A 191 -3.32 3.12 20.25
C GLY A 191 -3.14 1.60 20.34
N ASN A 192 -3.85 0.92 21.25
CA ASN A 192 -3.74 -0.52 21.45
C ASN A 192 -5.05 -1.22 21.11
N TRP A 193 -4.97 -2.34 20.40
CA TRP A 193 -6.11 -3.21 20.15
C TRP A 193 -6.16 -4.31 21.20
N ILE A 194 -7.28 -4.43 21.89
CA ILE A 194 -7.48 -5.37 23.00
C ILE A 194 -8.62 -6.30 22.64
N GLN A 195 -8.42 -7.61 22.76
CA GLN A 195 -9.52 -8.56 22.67
C GLN A 195 -10.45 -8.35 23.88
N THR A 196 -11.68 -7.95 23.60
CA THR A 196 -12.70 -7.61 24.60
C THR A 196 -13.79 -8.67 24.72
N ALA A 197 -13.96 -9.52 23.71
CA ALA A 197 -14.88 -10.65 23.76
C ALA A 197 -14.45 -11.78 22.83
N GLN A 198 -14.94 -12.98 23.15
CA GLN A 198 -15.00 -14.13 22.27
C GLN A 198 -16.47 -14.52 22.14
N LEU A 199 -16.95 -14.61 20.91
CA LEU A 199 -18.33 -14.93 20.56
C LEU A 199 -18.37 -16.33 19.97
N THR A 200 -19.28 -17.15 20.49
CA THR A 200 -19.49 -18.53 20.07
C THR A 200 -20.97 -18.75 19.86
N ALA A 201 -21.32 -19.72 19.01
CA ALA A 201 -22.72 -20.09 18.86
C ALA A 201 -23.18 -20.79 20.14
N SER A 202 -24.34 -20.39 20.69
CA SER A 202 -24.90 -20.98 21.92
C SER A 202 -25.22 -22.48 21.80
N ASN A 203 -25.33 -22.96 20.56
CA ASN A 203 -25.53 -24.37 20.20
C ASN A 203 -24.34 -24.96 19.43
N GLY A 204 -23.20 -24.27 19.39
CA GLY A 204 -22.04 -24.74 18.66
C GLY A 204 -21.51 -26.04 19.27
N SER A 205 -21.14 -26.97 18.41
CA SER A 205 -20.55 -28.25 18.73
C SER A 205 -19.25 -28.43 17.97
N GLY A 206 -18.46 -29.45 18.31
CA GLY A 206 -17.19 -29.66 17.62
C GLY A 206 -17.38 -30.02 16.14
N GLY A 207 -16.74 -29.28 15.24
CA GLY A 207 -16.73 -29.53 13.80
C GLY A 207 -17.88 -28.90 12.99
N ASP A 208 -18.54 -27.87 13.53
CA ASP A 208 -19.57 -27.07 12.84
C ASP A 208 -19.02 -26.12 11.77
#